data_AF-A0A1Z2L411-F1
#
_entry.id   AF-A0A1Z2L411-F1
#
_cell.length_a   1.000
_cell.length_b   1.000
_cell.length_c   1.000
_cell.angle_alpha   90.00
_cell.angle_beta   90.00
_cell.angle_gamma   90.00
#
_symmetry.space_group_name_H-M   'P 1'
#
loop_
_entity.id
_entity.type
_entity.pdbx_description
1 polymer ?
#
loop_
_entity_poly.entity_id
_entity_poly.type
_entity_poly.pdbx_seq_one_letter_code
_entity_poly.pdbx_strand_id
1 'polypeptide(L)'
;MSKGANLPVAASAVHAVLTWTEAPGAPDADASALLLTAAGRVRDDGDFVFYNQPAHASGAVRHLGKRRAAGSVSDTVEVDLGGLEPGVERVALCASADGGTFGGLAGLTLLLLDAGTRTELARFEMTATAETAFVSGELYRRAGQWKFRAVGQGYAAGLAGLATDFGISVDDEPPAAPAMPAAPPAPPAAVAPVPPAPSPAPASAPASAPRLTKGEERLPVDMRKRLSLRKEQVAVSLSKRGAAGARARVILVLDASGSMALLYSKGVVADVVERMAAVAAQLDDDGEMQAWAFASHPARLPDLRLGELPDWLRLHVRVGELSFFGRPKKPRKGLQEGQVDMRMVGIQNEEQKVIAEVRTYVRENPAADPTLVLFFSDGGVHRNAEIERELRAAVEEPVFWQFVGLGRADYGVLERFDTMPGRRVDNVGFFAVDDISSVSDAELYDRLLSEFPDWMVAARREGII
;
A
#
# COMPACT_ATOMS: atom_id res chain seq x y z
N MET A 1 33.68 -19.45 -0.30
CA MET A 1 33.06 -20.79 -0.43
C MET A 1 32.55 -20.95 -1.85
N SER A 2 32.47 -22.18 -2.36
CA SER A 2 31.85 -22.49 -3.67
C SER A 2 30.38 -22.87 -3.52
N LYS A 3 29.62 -22.79 -4.61
CA LYS A 3 28.23 -23.27 -4.67
C LYS A 3 28.13 -24.72 -4.18
N GLY A 4 27.20 -24.99 -3.26
CA GLY A 4 26.98 -26.30 -2.63
C GLY A 4 27.83 -26.61 -1.40
N ALA A 5 28.88 -25.81 -1.13
CA ALA A 5 29.71 -26.01 0.06
C ALA A 5 28.91 -25.70 1.34
N ASN A 6 29.16 -26.47 2.41
CA ASN A 6 28.50 -26.30 3.70
C ASN A 6 29.48 -26.37 4.86
N LEU A 7 29.14 -25.71 5.98
CA LEU A 7 29.93 -25.68 7.21
C LEU A 7 29.02 -25.69 8.45
N PRO A 8 29.48 -26.20 9.60
CA PRO A 8 28.75 -26.09 10.86
C PRO A 8 28.74 -24.64 11.37
N VAL A 9 27.62 -24.22 11.95
CA VAL A 9 27.47 -22.89 12.56
C VAL A 9 27.35 -23.06 14.07
N ALA A 10 28.40 -22.67 14.80
CA ALA A 10 28.44 -22.76 16.26
C ALA A 10 27.86 -21.50 16.96
N ALA A 11 27.68 -20.41 16.21
CA ALA A 11 27.11 -19.17 16.71
C ALA A 11 25.65 -19.37 17.13
N SER A 12 25.23 -18.71 18.22
CA SER A 12 23.83 -18.70 18.63
C SER A 12 22.96 -17.82 17.74
N ALA A 13 23.55 -16.80 17.12
CA ALA A 13 22.90 -15.93 16.16
C ALA A 13 23.89 -15.52 15.06
N VAL A 14 23.38 -15.28 13.85
CA VAL A 14 24.18 -14.91 12.68
C VAL A 14 23.61 -13.70 11.95
N HIS A 15 24.47 -12.93 11.30
CA HIS A 15 24.10 -11.91 10.33
C HIS A 15 24.42 -12.42 8.92
N ALA A 16 23.38 -12.64 8.12
CA ALA A 16 23.49 -12.84 6.69
C ALA A 16 23.49 -11.47 6.02
N VAL A 17 24.65 -11.06 5.49
CA VAL A 17 24.86 -9.74 4.89
C VAL A 17 25.05 -9.92 3.39
N LEU A 18 24.08 -9.45 2.61
CA LEU A 18 24.22 -9.31 1.17
C LEU A 18 24.98 -8.02 0.88
N THR A 19 25.97 -8.06 -0.02
CA THR A 19 26.79 -6.90 -0.38
C THR A 19 26.98 -6.81 -1.89
N TRP A 20 27.00 -5.58 -2.42
CA TRP A 20 27.32 -5.29 -3.82
C TRP A 20 27.93 -3.89 -3.95
N THR A 21 28.44 -3.58 -5.14
CA THR A 21 29.01 -2.27 -5.47
C THR A 21 27.91 -1.37 -6.04
N GLU A 22 27.83 -0.14 -5.55
CA GLU A 22 26.93 0.88 -6.06
C GLU A 22 27.49 1.45 -7.38
N ALA A 23 26.67 1.47 -8.42
CA ALA A 23 27.00 2.10 -9.69
C ALA A 23 25.81 2.91 -10.23
N PRO A 24 26.03 4.08 -10.86
CA PRO A 24 24.95 4.88 -11.42
C PRO A 24 24.14 4.09 -12.45
N GLY A 25 22.81 4.03 -12.27
CA GLY A 25 21.90 3.31 -13.15
C GLY A 25 21.95 1.77 -13.02
N ALA A 26 22.72 1.24 -12.06
CA ALA A 26 22.66 -0.18 -11.72
C ALA A 26 21.40 -0.47 -10.88
N PRO A 27 20.88 -1.71 -10.94
CA PRO A 27 19.75 -2.14 -10.13
C PRO A 27 20.07 -2.07 -8.63
N ASP A 28 19.03 -2.15 -7.80
CA ASP A 28 19.16 -2.33 -6.35
C ASP A 28 18.89 -3.80 -5.98
N ALA A 29 19.28 -4.22 -4.77
CA ALA A 29 18.97 -5.54 -4.24
C ALA A 29 18.48 -5.48 -2.80
N ASP A 30 17.59 -6.39 -2.44
CA ASP A 30 17.04 -6.53 -1.08
C ASP A 30 17.23 -7.95 -0.59
N ALA A 31 17.73 -8.08 0.64
CA ALA A 31 17.90 -9.37 1.32
C ALA A 31 16.60 -9.77 2.02
N SER A 32 16.31 -11.07 2.03
CA SER A 32 15.14 -11.64 2.71
C SER A 32 15.44 -13.02 3.26
N ALA A 33 14.54 -13.54 4.09
CA ALA A 33 14.64 -14.88 4.66
C ALA A 33 13.28 -15.59 4.72
N LEU A 34 13.29 -16.88 4.41
CA LEU A 34 12.12 -17.76 4.50
C LEU A 34 12.36 -18.82 5.57
N LEU A 35 11.46 -18.90 6.55
CA LEU A 35 11.47 -19.92 7.59
C LEU A 35 10.70 -21.15 7.10
N LEU A 36 11.38 -22.28 7.01
CA LEU A 36 10.88 -23.47 6.34
C LEU A 36 10.76 -24.63 7.32
N THR A 37 9.62 -25.30 7.24
CA THR A 37 9.33 -26.53 7.98
C THR A 37 10.12 -27.72 7.42
N ALA A 38 9.99 -28.89 8.06
CA ALA A 38 10.55 -30.14 7.54
C ALA A 38 10.06 -30.50 6.12
N ALA A 39 8.89 -30.00 5.70
CA ALA A 39 8.38 -30.16 4.34
C ALA A 39 9.11 -29.28 3.31
N GLY A 40 10.02 -28.42 3.76
CA GLY A 40 10.76 -27.49 2.93
C GLY A 40 9.95 -26.27 2.46
N ARG A 41 8.76 -26.06 3.05
CA ARG A 41 7.83 -24.96 2.75
C ARG A 41 7.58 -24.10 4.00
N VAL A 42 7.16 -22.86 3.78
CA VAL A 42 6.65 -21.97 4.83
C VAL A 42 5.33 -22.52 5.42
N ARG A 43 4.98 -22.11 6.64
CA ARG A 43 3.67 -22.42 7.24
C ARG A 43 2.57 -21.53 6.66
N ASP A 44 2.89 -20.25 6.55
CA ASP A 44 2.10 -19.17 5.99
C ASP A 44 3.05 -18.01 5.61
N ASP A 45 2.53 -16.92 5.06
CA ASP A 45 3.33 -15.77 4.62
C ASP A 45 4.05 -15.05 5.79
N GLY A 46 3.64 -15.30 7.03
CA GLY A 46 4.32 -14.82 8.25
C GLY A 46 5.74 -15.36 8.40
N ASP A 47 6.06 -16.49 7.78
CA ASP A 47 7.40 -17.09 7.74
C ASP A 47 8.33 -16.43 6.70
N PHE A 48 7.88 -15.37 6.01
CA PHE A 48 8.71 -14.58 5.10
C PHE A 48 9.15 -13.26 5.74
N VAL A 49 10.45 -13.07 5.94
CA VAL A 49 11.04 -11.85 6.52
C VAL A 49 11.78 -11.07 5.43
N PHE A 50 11.40 -9.82 5.23
CA PHE A 50 11.96 -8.92 4.23
C PHE A 50 11.74 -7.47 4.66
N TYR A 51 12.09 -6.48 3.84
CA TYR A 51 12.05 -5.07 4.26
C TYR A 51 10.65 -4.59 4.72
N ASN A 52 9.55 -5.12 4.14
CA ASN A 52 8.18 -4.75 4.53
C ASN A 52 7.64 -5.56 5.73
N GLN A 53 8.26 -6.72 6.00
CA GLN A 53 8.01 -7.53 7.20
C GLN A 53 9.36 -7.77 7.91
N PRO A 54 9.92 -6.75 8.58
CA PRO A 54 11.32 -6.77 9.02
C PRO A 54 11.57 -7.65 10.24
N ALA A 55 10.56 -8.31 10.79
CA ALA A 55 10.72 -9.26 11.89
C ALA A 55 9.70 -10.38 11.79
N HIS A 56 10.14 -11.61 12.02
CA HIS A 56 9.26 -12.75 12.25
C HIS A 56 8.55 -12.59 13.61
N ALA A 57 7.34 -13.11 13.76
CA ALA A 57 6.53 -13.00 14.98
C ALA A 57 7.21 -13.55 16.25
N SER A 58 8.07 -14.58 16.10
CA SER A 58 8.87 -15.11 17.21
C SER A 58 10.03 -14.21 17.64
N GLY A 59 10.39 -13.21 16.82
CA GLY A 59 11.57 -12.36 16.99
C GLY A 59 12.89 -13.02 16.60
N ALA A 60 12.89 -14.30 16.21
CA ALA A 60 14.11 -15.05 15.91
C ALA A 60 14.76 -14.70 14.56
N VAL A 61 14.04 -14.04 13.64
CA VAL A 61 14.57 -13.59 12.36
C VAL A 61 14.18 -12.14 12.13
N ARG A 62 15.14 -11.30 11.74
CA ARG A 62 14.94 -9.86 11.57
C ARG A 62 15.72 -9.31 10.39
N HIS A 63 15.07 -8.52 9.55
CA HIS A 63 15.73 -7.65 8.58
C HIS A 63 16.21 -6.38 9.30
N LEU A 64 17.51 -6.07 9.19
CA LEU A 64 18.14 -4.94 9.87
C LEU A 64 18.29 -3.71 8.97
N GLY A 65 17.91 -3.82 7.70
CA GLY A 65 17.92 -2.72 6.76
C GLY A 65 19.21 -2.57 5.95
N LYS A 66 19.07 -1.76 4.92
CA LYS A 66 20.11 -1.44 3.94
C LYS A 66 21.02 -0.32 4.43
N ARG A 67 22.32 -0.46 4.20
CA ARG A 67 23.35 0.54 4.51
C ARG A 67 24.25 0.78 3.29
N ARG A 68 24.49 2.06 2.99
CA ARG A 68 25.39 2.49 1.91
C ARG A 68 26.65 3.09 2.52
N ALA A 69 27.82 2.60 2.12
CA ALA A 69 29.11 3.07 2.62
C ALA A 69 30.21 2.91 1.56
N ALA A 70 30.94 3.99 1.28
CA ALA A 70 32.13 3.98 0.42
C ALA A 70 31.96 3.29 -0.95
N GLY A 71 30.81 3.49 -1.60
CA GLY A 71 30.50 2.89 -2.91
C GLY A 71 30.09 1.42 -2.86
N SER A 72 29.88 0.85 -1.67
CA SER A 72 29.27 -0.46 -1.47
C SER A 72 27.96 -0.33 -0.72
N VAL A 73 27.00 -1.16 -1.10
CA VAL A 73 25.73 -1.30 -0.41
C VAL A 73 25.70 -2.66 0.27
N SER A 74 25.15 -2.69 1.48
CA SER A 74 24.90 -3.93 2.21
C SER A 74 23.48 -3.98 2.74
N ASP A 75 22.87 -5.16 2.73
CA ASP A 75 21.58 -5.41 3.35
C ASP A 75 21.67 -6.66 4.25
N THR A 76 21.11 -6.59 5.45
CA THR A 76 21.42 -7.55 6.53
C THR A 76 20.17 -8.20 7.08
N VAL A 77 20.19 -9.53 7.16
CA VAL A 77 19.21 -10.33 7.90
C VAL A 77 19.89 -11.00 9.10
N GLU A 78 19.37 -10.77 10.29
CA GLU A 78 19.74 -11.44 11.53
C GLU A 78 18.88 -12.68 11.76
N VAL A 79 19.53 -13.77 12.18
CA VAL A 79 18.88 -15.04 12.52
C VAL A 79 19.42 -15.51 13.87
N ASP A 80 18.57 -15.52 14.90
CA ASP A 80 18.80 -16.17 16.20
C ASP A 80 18.49 -17.66 16.09
N LEU A 81 19.54 -18.45 15.87
CA LEU A 81 19.47 -19.90 15.72
C LEU A 81 19.05 -20.62 17.02
N GLY A 82 19.27 -19.99 18.18
CA GLY A 82 18.84 -20.50 19.48
C GLY A 82 17.38 -20.21 19.78
N GLY A 83 16.84 -19.13 19.23
CA GLY A 83 15.45 -18.68 19.37
C GLY A 83 14.48 -19.26 18.34
N LEU A 84 14.98 -19.95 17.29
CA LEU A 84 14.14 -20.58 16.28
C LEU A 84 13.25 -21.68 16.89
N GLU A 85 11.97 -21.64 16.56
CA GLU A 85 10.98 -22.59 17.05
C GLU A 85 11.28 -24.01 16.53
N PRO A 86 10.93 -25.07 17.28
CA PRO A 86 11.18 -26.45 16.86
C PRO A 86 10.55 -26.85 15.50
N GLY A 87 9.53 -26.12 15.04
CA GLY A 87 8.90 -26.35 13.74
C GLY A 87 9.72 -25.85 12.53
N VAL A 88 10.76 -25.05 12.76
CA VAL A 88 11.62 -24.49 11.71
C VAL A 88 12.89 -25.32 11.59
N GLU A 89 13.04 -26.02 10.47
CA GLU A 89 14.20 -26.91 10.21
C GLU A 89 15.22 -26.25 9.27
N ARG A 90 14.80 -25.24 8.52
CA ARG A 90 15.64 -24.52 7.56
C ARG A 90 15.24 -23.05 7.46
N VAL A 91 16.21 -22.17 7.27
CA VAL A 91 16.02 -20.76 6.91
C VAL A 91 16.72 -20.52 5.57
N ALA A 92 15.96 -20.28 4.52
CA ALA A 92 16.54 -19.88 3.22
C ALA A 92 16.85 -18.38 3.25
N LEU A 93 18.05 -18.01 2.79
CA LEU A 93 18.51 -16.64 2.69
C LEU A 93 18.43 -16.22 1.22
N CYS A 94 17.51 -15.31 0.94
CA CYS A 94 17.09 -14.94 -0.39
C CYS A 94 17.50 -13.49 -0.70
N ALA A 95 17.50 -13.17 -1.98
CA ALA A 95 17.69 -11.81 -2.48
C ALA A 95 16.78 -11.55 -3.67
N SER A 96 16.25 -10.34 -3.82
CA SER A 96 15.54 -9.87 -5.00
C SER A 96 16.19 -8.60 -5.56
N ALA A 97 16.19 -8.44 -6.87
CA ALA A 97 16.68 -7.25 -7.56
C ALA A 97 15.51 -6.31 -7.89
N ASP A 98 15.72 -5.00 -7.75
CA ASP A 98 14.79 -3.94 -8.13
C ASP A 98 15.41 -3.06 -9.22
N GLY A 99 14.62 -2.66 -10.22
CA GLY A 99 15.09 -1.84 -11.35
C GLY A 99 16.04 -2.54 -12.34
N GLY A 100 16.09 -3.88 -12.37
CA GLY A 100 16.91 -4.65 -13.32
C GLY A 100 17.22 -6.08 -12.85
N THR A 101 18.24 -6.71 -13.44
CA THR A 101 18.67 -8.08 -13.08
C THR A 101 19.92 -8.09 -12.21
N PHE A 102 20.15 -9.17 -11.47
CA PHE A 102 21.36 -9.34 -10.67
C PHE A 102 22.66 -9.32 -11.50
N GLY A 103 22.60 -9.61 -12.81
CA GLY A 103 23.75 -9.47 -13.72
C GLY A 103 24.23 -8.02 -13.90
N GLY A 104 23.41 -7.02 -13.56
CA GLY A 104 23.81 -5.62 -13.50
C GLY A 104 24.57 -5.22 -12.23
N LEU A 105 24.59 -6.09 -11.20
CA LEU A 105 25.29 -5.82 -9.94
C LEU A 105 26.73 -6.33 -9.98
N ALA A 106 27.67 -5.45 -9.61
CA ALA A 106 29.07 -5.82 -9.46
C ALA A 106 29.38 -6.23 -8.01
N GLY A 107 30.14 -7.33 -7.85
CA GLY A 107 30.66 -7.77 -6.55
C GLY A 107 29.60 -8.37 -5.61
N LEU A 108 28.52 -8.96 -6.16
CA LEU A 108 27.45 -9.57 -5.37
C LEU A 108 27.98 -10.70 -4.47
N THR A 109 27.93 -10.50 -3.17
CA THR A 109 28.51 -11.41 -2.18
C THR A 109 27.60 -11.57 -0.97
N LEU A 110 27.35 -12.82 -0.56
CA LEU A 110 26.74 -13.16 0.73
C LEU A 110 27.83 -13.45 1.76
N LEU A 111 27.82 -12.69 2.86
CA LEU A 111 28.63 -12.93 4.04
C LEU A 111 27.77 -13.47 5.17
N LEU A 112 28.24 -14.50 5.86
CA LEU A 112 27.65 -14.96 7.11
C LEU A 112 28.60 -14.59 8.25
N LEU A 113 28.13 -13.73 9.14
CA LEU A 113 28.90 -13.29 10.31
C LEU A 113 28.27 -13.85 11.58
N ASP A 114 29.08 -14.12 12.59
CA ASP A 114 28.60 -14.33 13.96
C ASP A 114 28.02 -13.00 14.49
N ALA A 115 26.78 -13.00 14.97
CA ALA A 115 26.11 -11.75 15.35
C ALA A 115 26.73 -11.08 16.59
N GLY A 116 27.34 -11.87 17.50
CA GLY A 116 27.93 -11.36 18.74
C GLY A 116 29.35 -10.85 18.55
N THR A 117 30.19 -11.63 17.85
CA THR A 117 31.62 -11.32 17.65
C THR A 117 31.91 -10.59 16.35
N ARG A 118 30.98 -10.60 15.39
CA ARG A 118 31.15 -10.12 14.01
C ARG A 118 32.22 -10.83 13.20
N THR A 119 32.64 -12.02 13.65
CA THR A 119 33.60 -12.85 12.92
C THR A 119 32.97 -13.40 11.64
N GLU A 120 33.69 -13.35 10.53
CA GLU A 120 33.25 -13.97 9.28
C GLU A 120 33.28 -15.51 9.40
N LEU A 121 32.10 -16.12 9.30
CA LEU A 121 31.90 -17.57 9.31
C LEU A 121 31.92 -18.14 7.89
N ALA A 122 31.34 -17.41 6.94
CA ALA A 122 31.26 -17.80 5.55
C ALA A 122 31.28 -16.58 4.63
N ARG A 123 31.83 -16.78 3.43
CA ARG A 123 31.73 -15.84 2.30
C ARG A 123 31.41 -16.61 1.04
N PHE A 124 30.42 -16.14 0.31
CA PHE A 124 29.99 -16.73 -0.95
C PHE A 124 29.79 -15.62 -1.99
N GLU A 125 30.70 -15.57 -2.95
CA GLU A 125 30.60 -14.70 -4.12
C GLU A 125 29.64 -15.34 -5.11
N MET A 126 28.66 -14.55 -5.56
CA MET A 126 27.57 -15.02 -6.39
C MET A 126 27.79 -14.55 -7.82
N THR A 127 27.58 -15.46 -8.78
CA THR A 127 27.52 -15.11 -10.19
C THR A 127 26.07 -15.17 -10.64
N ALA A 128 25.58 -14.05 -11.16
CA ALA A 128 24.21 -13.90 -11.63
C ALA A 128 24.20 -13.32 -13.05
N THR A 129 23.12 -13.56 -13.78
CA THR A 129 22.93 -13.18 -15.18
C THR A 129 21.56 -12.51 -15.36
N ALA A 130 20.58 -13.21 -15.91
CA ALA A 130 19.25 -12.69 -16.20
C ALA A 130 18.28 -12.78 -15.01
N GLU A 131 18.71 -13.33 -13.87
CA GLU A 131 17.83 -13.60 -12.74
C GLU A 131 17.51 -12.34 -11.93
N THR A 132 16.28 -12.24 -11.44
CA THR A 132 15.78 -11.13 -10.60
C THR A 132 15.48 -11.56 -9.17
N ALA A 133 15.55 -12.87 -8.87
CA ALA A 133 15.60 -13.38 -7.51
C ALA A 133 16.67 -14.46 -7.34
N PHE A 134 17.11 -14.68 -6.11
CA PHE A 134 18.18 -15.59 -5.77
C PHE A 134 17.95 -16.25 -4.41
N VAL A 135 18.24 -17.55 -4.31
CA VAL A 135 18.52 -18.21 -3.03
C VAL A 135 20.03 -18.23 -2.87
N SER A 136 20.54 -17.29 -2.07
CA SER A 136 21.97 -17.05 -1.87
C SER A 136 22.58 -18.15 -1.00
N GLY A 137 21.89 -18.54 0.07
CA GLY A 137 22.32 -19.61 0.96
C GLY A 137 21.18 -20.13 1.84
N GLU A 138 21.45 -21.11 2.67
CA GLU A 138 20.49 -21.59 3.67
C GLU A 138 21.17 -22.00 4.97
N LEU A 139 20.48 -21.77 6.07
CA LEU A 139 20.79 -22.33 7.38
C LEU A 139 19.87 -23.52 7.58
N TYR A 140 20.39 -24.69 7.92
CA TYR A 140 19.60 -25.90 8.08
C TYR A 140 20.08 -26.72 9.27
N ARG A 141 19.14 -27.42 9.91
CA ARG A 141 19.45 -28.27 11.05
C ARG A 141 19.75 -29.70 10.59
N ARG A 142 20.82 -30.29 11.13
CA ARG A 142 21.16 -31.70 10.90
C ARG A 142 21.75 -32.29 12.17
N ALA A 143 21.17 -33.40 12.64
CA ALA A 143 21.57 -34.05 13.89
C ALA A 143 21.63 -33.09 15.09
N GLY A 144 20.65 -32.19 15.20
CA GLY A 144 20.55 -31.21 16.28
C GLY A 144 21.41 -29.97 16.14
N GLN A 145 22.33 -29.93 15.17
CA GLN A 145 23.25 -28.80 14.94
C GLN A 145 22.85 -27.98 13.71
N TRP A 146 23.04 -26.66 13.78
CA TRP A 146 22.86 -25.77 12.63
C TRP A 146 24.08 -25.80 11.71
N LYS A 147 23.81 -25.78 10.41
CA LYS A 147 24.80 -25.71 9.35
C LYS A 147 24.39 -24.65 8.34
N PHE A 148 25.38 -24.03 7.72
CA PHE A 148 25.17 -23.14 6.58
C PHE A 148 25.55 -23.86 5.28
N ARG A 149 24.79 -23.66 4.21
CA ARG A 149 25.11 -24.09 2.85
C ARG A 149 25.01 -22.92 1.88
N ALA A 150 26.05 -22.73 1.07
CA ALA A 150 26.00 -21.82 -0.08
C ALA A 150 25.15 -22.46 -1.19
N VAL A 151 24.07 -21.82 -1.61
CA VAL A 151 23.11 -22.39 -2.58
C VAL A 151 23.30 -21.78 -3.95
N GLY A 152 23.28 -20.45 -4.03
CA GLY A 152 23.48 -19.72 -5.27
C GLY A 152 22.56 -20.15 -6.42
N GLN A 153 21.26 -20.29 -6.16
CA GLN A 153 20.27 -20.64 -7.17
C GLN A 153 19.49 -19.39 -7.58
N GLY A 154 19.63 -19.00 -8.85
CA GLY A 154 18.89 -17.88 -9.41
C GLY A 154 17.50 -18.29 -9.92
N TYR A 155 16.60 -17.32 -9.94
CA TYR A 155 15.22 -17.44 -10.41
C TYR A 155 14.96 -16.37 -11.49
N ALA A 156 14.76 -16.84 -12.73
CA ALA A 156 14.40 -15.97 -13.85
C ALA A 156 12.96 -15.45 -13.75
N ALA A 157 12.05 -16.25 -13.17
CA ALA A 157 10.68 -15.83 -12.84
C ALA A 157 10.60 -14.93 -11.58
N GLY A 158 11.73 -14.34 -11.18
CA GLY A 158 11.83 -13.41 -10.07
C GLY A 158 11.39 -13.94 -8.73
N LEU A 159 11.07 -12.99 -7.84
CA LEU A 159 10.68 -13.29 -6.46
C LEU A 159 9.40 -14.14 -6.43
N ALA A 160 8.52 -13.95 -7.42
CA ALA A 160 7.31 -14.74 -7.59
C ALA A 160 7.59 -16.23 -7.76
N GLY A 161 8.45 -16.61 -8.69
CA GLY A 161 8.85 -18.00 -8.88
C GLY A 161 9.53 -18.59 -7.63
N LEU A 162 10.36 -17.80 -6.94
CA LEU A 162 11.01 -18.21 -5.70
C LEU A 162 10.00 -18.47 -4.58
N ALA A 163 9.06 -17.56 -4.36
CA ALA A 163 8.06 -17.67 -3.30
C ALA A 163 7.09 -18.84 -3.55
N THR A 164 6.66 -19.06 -4.79
CA THR A 164 5.84 -20.23 -5.19
C THR A 164 6.53 -21.56 -4.89
N ASP A 165 7.83 -21.67 -5.15
CA ASP A 165 8.62 -22.87 -4.84
C ASP A 165 8.61 -23.20 -3.34
N PHE A 166 8.60 -22.18 -2.47
CA PHE A 166 8.58 -22.35 -1.02
C PHE A 166 7.17 -22.40 -0.41
N GLY A 167 6.12 -22.39 -1.24
CA GLY A 167 4.73 -22.53 -0.79
C GLY A 167 4.05 -21.23 -0.37
N ILE A 168 4.64 -20.09 -0.73
CA ILE A 168 3.95 -18.80 -0.70
C ILE A 168 3.15 -18.71 -1.99
N SER A 169 1.86 -18.36 -1.91
CA SER A 169 1.05 -18.20 -3.11
C SER A 169 1.41 -16.88 -3.78
N VAL A 170 2.01 -16.94 -4.97
CA VAL A 170 2.27 -15.75 -5.78
C VAL A 170 1.49 -15.85 -7.08
N ASP A 171 0.64 -14.86 -7.34
CA ASP A 171 -0.05 -14.74 -8.62
C ASP A 171 0.96 -14.28 -9.70
N ASP A 172 0.87 -14.87 -10.90
CA ASP A 172 1.80 -14.66 -12.01
C ASP A 172 2.00 -13.19 -12.41
N GLU A 173 3.26 -12.78 -12.55
CA GLU A 173 3.66 -11.58 -13.31
C GLU A 173 3.36 -11.83 -14.81
N PRO A 174 2.59 -10.98 -15.51
CA PRO A 174 2.39 -11.15 -16.94
C PRO A 174 3.72 -11.00 -17.68
N PRO A 175 4.02 -11.84 -18.68
CA PRO A 175 5.24 -11.69 -19.47
C PRO A 175 5.27 -10.29 -20.10
N ALA A 176 6.43 -9.64 -20.02
CA ALA A 176 6.66 -8.32 -20.61
C ALA A 176 6.13 -8.27 -22.04
N ALA A 177 5.13 -7.42 -22.26
CA ALA A 177 4.50 -7.25 -23.56
C ALA A 177 5.57 -6.81 -24.59
N PRO A 178 5.60 -7.40 -25.80
CA PRO A 178 6.51 -6.94 -26.84
C PRO A 178 6.18 -5.48 -27.19
N ALA A 179 7.22 -4.64 -27.25
CA ALA A 179 7.10 -3.23 -27.59
C ALA A 179 6.36 -3.06 -28.93
N MET A 180 5.16 -2.48 -28.88
CA MET A 180 4.42 -2.10 -30.09
C MET A 180 5.07 -0.88 -30.76
N PRO A 181 5.10 -0.81 -32.11
CA PRO A 181 5.65 0.34 -32.82
C PRO A 181 4.81 1.59 -32.57
N ALA A 182 5.49 2.73 -32.40
CA ALA A 182 4.85 4.04 -32.24
C ALA A 182 3.84 4.34 -33.36
N ALA A 183 2.60 4.68 -32.96
CA ALA A 183 1.57 5.14 -33.89
C ALA A 183 1.90 6.54 -34.44
N PRO A 184 1.55 6.84 -35.71
CA PRO A 184 1.79 8.14 -36.32
C PRO A 184 0.88 9.23 -35.73
N PRO A 185 1.30 10.52 -35.77
CA PRO A 185 0.55 11.61 -35.17
C PRO A 185 -0.77 11.87 -35.91
N ALA A 186 -1.83 12.11 -35.14
CA ALA A 186 -3.16 12.46 -35.65
C ALA A 186 -3.19 13.87 -36.28
N PRO A 187 -4.02 14.10 -37.33
CA PRO A 187 -4.16 15.40 -37.97
C PRO A 187 -4.95 16.40 -37.10
N PRO A 188 -4.76 17.72 -37.29
CA PRO A 188 -5.38 18.74 -36.44
C PRO A 188 -6.90 18.83 -36.68
N ALA A 189 -7.66 18.83 -35.58
CA ALA A 189 -9.11 19.01 -35.59
C ALA A 189 -9.49 20.45 -35.97
N ALA A 190 -10.48 20.57 -36.86
CA ALA A 190 -11.10 21.82 -37.25
C ALA A 190 -11.94 22.41 -36.11
N VAL A 191 -11.82 23.73 -35.91
CA VAL A 191 -12.57 24.51 -34.93
C VAL A 191 -14.02 24.68 -35.42
N ALA A 192 -14.99 24.15 -34.67
CA ALA A 192 -16.42 24.46 -34.82
C ALA A 192 -16.84 25.56 -33.83
N PRO A 193 -17.86 26.40 -34.15
CA PRO A 193 -18.15 27.62 -33.41
C PRO A 193 -18.92 27.36 -32.10
N VAL A 194 -18.60 28.18 -31.10
CA VAL A 194 -19.20 28.24 -29.76
C VAL A 194 -20.67 28.72 -29.82
N PRO A 195 -21.65 28.07 -29.17
CA PRO A 195 -22.99 28.62 -29.00
C PRO A 195 -23.01 29.67 -27.87
N PRO A 196 -23.87 30.71 -27.93
CA PRO A 196 -23.87 31.79 -26.95
C PRO A 196 -24.50 31.35 -25.61
N ALA A 197 -23.94 31.92 -24.53
CA ALA A 197 -24.35 31.69 -23.14
C ALA A 197 -25.79 32.15 -22.84
N PRO A 198 -26.55 31.44 -21.98
CA PRO A 198 -27.79 31.97 -21.41
C PRO A 198 -27.51 32.90 -20.22
N SER A 199 -28.26 34.00 -20.15
CA SER A 199 -28.29 34.96 -19.04
C SER A 199 -29.14 34.47 -17.85
N PRO A 200 -28.92 35.01 -16.63
CA PRO A 200 -29.42 34.43 -15.38
C PRO A 200 -30.81 34.94 -14.99
N ALA A 201 -31.62 34.09 -14.36
CA ALA A 201 -32.83 34.47 -13.62
C ALA A 201 -33.10 33.42 -12.51
N PRO A 202 -33.92 33.72 -11.49
CA PRO A 202 -33.46 34.14 -10.18
C PRO A 202 -33.61 33.07 -9.09
N ALA A 203 -32.97 33.33 -7.96
CA ALA A 203 -32.94 32.51 -6.76
C ALA A 203 -34.33 32.12 -6.22
N SER A 204 -34.51 30.83 -5.99
CA SER A 204 -35.43 30.28 -4.99
C SER A 204 -34.74 29.16 -4.22
N ALA A 205 -34.20 29.51 -3.05
CA ALA A 205 -33.97 28.59 -1.94
C ALA A 205 -35.27 28.60 -1.08
N PRO A 206 -35.57 27.60 -0.21
CA PRO A 206 -34.56 26.91 0.61
C PRO A 206 -34.79 25.41 0.90
N ALA A 207 -33.68 24.69 1.04
CA ALA A 207 -33.49 23.68 2.09
C ALA A 207 -31.98 23.46 2.24
N SER A 208 -31.37 24.23 3.14
CA SER A 208 -29.96 24.12 3.49
C SER A 208 -29.75 22.87 4.36
N ALA A 209 -29.41 21.75 3.72
CA ALA A 209 -28.57 20.75 4.36
C ALA A 209 -27.24 21.43 4.73
N PRO A 210 -26.65 21.13 5.91
CA PRO A 210 -25.38 21.72 6.28
C PRO A 210 -24.34 21.29 5.24
N ARG A 211 -23.68 22.24 4.57
CA ARG A 211 -22.49 21.91 3.77
C ARG A 211 -21.33 21.66 4.73
N LEU A 212 -20.36 20.82 4.35
CA LEU A 212 -19.17 20.54 5.16
C LEU A 212 -18.45 21.84 5.57
N THR A 213 -18.61 22.91 4.79
CA THR A 213 -18.12 24.27 5.13
C THR A 213 -18.57 24.80 6.49
N LYS A 214 -19.65 24.26 7.08
CA LYS A 214 -20.18 24.67 8.38
C LYS A 214 -19.21 24.26 9.49
N GLY A 215 -18.60 25.26 10.12
CA GLY A 215 -17.64 25.03 11.22
C GLY A 215 -16.17 25.15 10.80
N GLU A 216 -15.86 25.50 9.54
CA GLU A 216 -14.51 25.90 9.14
C GLU A 216 -13.98 27.04 10.02
N GLU A 217 -14.86 27.92 10.53
CA GLU A 217 -14.55 28.96 11.52
C GLU A 217 -13.95 28.44 12.84
N ARG A 218 -14.11 27.15 13.14
CA ARG A 218 -13.55 26.52 14.35
C ARG A 218 -12.15 25.94 14.12
N LEU A 219 -11.74 25.79 12.86
CA LEU A 219 -10.42 25.29 12.51
C LEU A 219 -9.33 26.30 12.90
N PRO A 220 -8.13 25.82 13.31
CA PRO A 220 -6.95 26.65 13.43
C PRO A 220 -6.69 27.45 12.15
N VAL A 221 -6.21 28.70 12.30
CA VAL A 221 -6.05 29.63 11.17
C VAL A 221 -5.19 29.04 10.04
N ASP A 222 -4.11 28.36 10.38
CA ASP A 222 -3.22 27.77 9.37
C ASP A 222 -3.87 26.59 8.63
N MET A 223 -4.64 25.76 9.34
CA MET A 223 -5.39 24.65 8.74
C MET A 223 -6.51 25.18 7.84
N ARG A 224 -7.22 26.23 8.25
CA ARG A 224 -8.24 26.88 7.43
C ARG A 224 -7.65 27.45 6.14
N LYS A 225 -6.48 28.09 6.20
CA LYS A 225 -5.79 28.60 5.01
C LYS A 225 -5.41 27.48 4.06
N ARG A 226 -4.81 26.39 4.56
CA ARG A 226 -4.46 25.22 3.74
C ARG A 226 -5.70 24.59 3.10
N LEU A 227 -6.76 24.38 3.89
CA LEU A 227 -8.01 23.82 3.40
C LEU A 227 -8.64 24.70 2.31
N SER A 228 -8.64 26.02 2.46
CA SER A 228 -9.15 26.95 1.45
C SER A 228 -8.40 26.80 0.12
N LEU A 229 -7.05 26.78 0.17
CA LEU A 229 -6.23 26.60 -1.03
C LEU A 229 -6.47 25.24 -1.69
N ARG A 230 -6.61 24.18 -0.89
CA ARG A 230 -6.91 22.83 -1.37
C ARG A 230 -8.28 22.76 -2.04
N LYS A 231 -9.32 23.37 -1.46
CA LYS A 231 -10.67 23.46 -2.06
C LYS A 231 -10.65 24.14 -3.43
N GLU A 232 -9.90 25.24 -3.56
CA GLU A 232 -9.72 25.92 -4.85
C GLU A 232 -9.08 24.97 -5.88
N GLN A 233 -8.06 24.20 -5.50
CA GLN A 233 -7.41 23.24 -6.39
C GLN A 233 -8.34 22.07 -6.77
N VAL A 234 -9.15 21.56 -5.84
CA VAL A 234 -10.18 20.56 -6.15
C VAL A 234 -11.19 21.13 -7.15
N ALA A 235 -11.67 22.36 -6.94
CA ALA A 235 -12.60 23.02 -7.85
C ALA A 235 -11.99 23.20 -9.25
N VAL A 236 -10.70 23.51 -9.33
CA VAL A 236 -9.96 23.59 -10.60
C VAL A 236 -9.87 22.22 -11.28
N SER A 237 -9.51 21.15 -10.55
CA SER A 237 -9.46 19.78 -11.09
C SER A 237 -10.81 19.34 -11.66
N LEU A 238 -11.90 19.54 -10.90
CA LEU A 238 -13.27 19.25 -11.36
C LEU A 238 -13.64 20.07 -12.59
N SER A 239 -13.27 21.36 -12.64
CA SER A 239 -13.57 22.23 -13.77
C SER A 239 -12.83 21.80 -15.04
N LYS A 240 -11.57 21.37 -14.94
CA LYS A 240 -10.80 20.82 -16.09
C LYS A 240 -11.50 19.61 -16.71
N ARG A 241 -12.23 18.84 -15.91
CA ARG A 241 -12.99 17.64 -16.32
C ARG A 241 -14.45 17.93 -16.67
N GLY A 242 -14.85 19.20 -16.74
CA GLY A 242 -16.25 19.57 -17.04
C GLY A 242 -17.24 19.25 -15.92
N ALA A 243 -16.76 18.93 -14.71
CA ALA A 243 -17.54 18.55 -13.54
C ALA A 243 -17.71 19.71 -12.54
N ALA A 244 -17.68 20.96 -13.02
CA ALA A 244 -17.87 22.12 -12.16
C ALA A 244 -19.26 22.05 -11.48
N GLY A 245 -19.26 22.00 -10.14
CA GLY A 245 -20.50 21.86 -9.35
C GLY A 245 -21.00 20.42 -9.17
N ALA A 246 -20.17 19.42 -9.48
CA ALA A 246 -20.45 18.04 -9.10
C ALA A 246 -20.72 17.92 -7.60
N ARG A 247 -21.66 17.05 -7.24
CA ARG A 247 -22.03 16.73 -5.87
C ARG A 247 -21.91 15.24 -5.65
N ALA A 248 -21.41 14.85 -4.48
CA ALA A 248 -21.27 13.47 -4.07
C ALA A 248 -21.14 13.37 -2.55
N ARG A 249 -21.74 12.31 -1.99
CA ARG A 249 -21.35 11.82 -0.66
C ARG A 249 -19.92 11.30 -0.75
N VAL A 250 -19.06 11.68 0.19
CA VAL A 250 -17.67 11.19 0.24
C VAL A 250 -17.49 10.22 1.40
N ILE A 251 -17.04 9.01 1.10
CA ILE A 251 -16.67 8.00 2.09
C ILE A 251 -15.15 7.81 2.05
N LEU A 252 -14.51 7.87 3.21
CA LEU A 252 -13.08 7.61 3.36
C LEU A 252 -12.85 6.21 3.94
N VAL A 253 -12.03 5.39 3.29
CA VAL A 253 -11.62 4.09 3.82
C VAL A 253 -10.11 4.09 4.01
N LEU A 254 -9.67 3.86 5.25
CA LEU A 254 -8.26 3.86 5.65
C LEU A 254 -7.81 2.46 6.03
N ASP A 255 -6.74 2.00 5.42
CA ASP A 255 -5.99 0.84 5.89
C ASP A 255 -5.32 1.17 7.23
N ALA A 256 -5.53 0.31 8.23
CA ALA A 256 -5.00 0.38 9.58
C ALA A 256 -4.18 -0.87 9.95
N SER A 257 -3.71 -1.60 8.93
CA SER A 257 -2.85 -2.76 9.07
C SER A 257 -1.49 -2.43 9.67
N GLY A 258 -0.74 -3.47 10.04
CA GLY A 258 0.58 -3.33 10.63
C GLY A 258 1.60 -2.66 9.69
N SER A 259 1.50 -2.89 8.37
CA SER A 259 2.42 -2.32 7.37
C SER A 259 2.28 -0.80 7.27
N MET A 260 1.06 -0.28 7.42
CA MET A 260 0.77 1.15 7.42
C MET A 260 1.35 1.89 8.64
N ALA A 261 1.80 1.20 9.68
CA ALA A 261 2.20 1.79 10.96
C ALA A 261 3.27 2.89 10.81
N LEU A 262 4.22 2.72 9.86
CA LEU A 262 5.23 3.74 9.60
C LEU A 262 4.62 5.02 9.03
N LEU A 263 3.68 4.91 8.10
CA LEU A 263 2.98 6.06 7.49
C LEU A 263 2.11 6.80 8.52
N TYR A 264 1.43 6.08 9.41
CA TYR A 264 0.72 6.68 10.54
C TYR A 264 1.69 7.40 11.48
N SER A 265 2.81 6.77 11.84
CA SER A 265 3.80 7.37 12.77
C SER A 265 4.44 8.64 12.22
N LYS A 266 4.64 8.73 10.91
CA LYS A 266 5.19 9.90 10.20
C LYS A 266 4.15 11.00 9.97
N GLY A 267 2.88 10.77 10.29
CA GLY A 267 1.79 11.73 10.06
C GLY A 267 1.31 11.80 8.60
N VAL A 268 1.74 10.89 7.74
CA VAL A 268 1.37 10.87 6.32
C VAL A 268 -0.14 10.64 6.16
N VAL A 269 -0.70 9.66 6.88
CA VAL A 269 -2.14 9.39 6.83
C VAL A 269 -2.96 10.58 7.33
N ALA A 270 -2.47 11.32 8.33
CA ALA A 270 -3.15 12.53 8.81
C ALA A 270 -3.18 13.64 7.74
N ASP A 271 -2.09 13.84 7.01
CA ASP A 271 -2.06 14.77 5.88
C ASP A 271 -2.99 14.31 4.74
N VAL A 272 -3.03 13.01 4.45
CA VAL A 272 -4.00 12.44 3.48
C VAL A 272 -5.43 12.76 3.87
N VAL A 273 -5.82 12.51 5.12
CA VAL A 273 -7.18 12.82 5.58
C VAL A 273 -7.46 14.33 5.50
N GLU A 274 -6.50 15.20 5.84
CA GLU A 274 -6.66 16.65 5.68
C GLU A 274 -6.84 17.04 4.20
N ARG A 275 -6.14 16.37 3.27
CA ARG A 275 -6.32 16.58 1.82
C ARG A 275 -7.68 16.08 1.34
N MET A 276 -8.18 14.96 1.85
CA MET A 276 -9.49 14.40 1.48
C MET A 276 -10.64 15.20 2.06
N ALA A 277 -10.47 15.80 3.23
CA ALA A 277 -11.44 16.74 3.79
C ALA A 277 -11.70 17.93 2.84
N ALA A 278 -10.72 18.35 2.03
CA ALA A 278 -10.93 19.36 1.00
C ALA A 278 -11.77 18.86 -0.19
N VAL A 279 -11.58 17.60 -0.58
CA VAL A 279 -12.37 16.94 -1.63
C VAL A 279 -13.82 16.81 -1.18
N ALA A 280 -14.03 16.27 0.02
CA ALA A 280 -15.32 16.24 0.67
C ALA A 280 -15.91 17.65 0.74
N ALA A 281 -15.19 18.67 1.24
CA ALA A 281 -15.72 20.03 1.33
C ALA A 281 -16.21 20.64 0.01
N GLN A 282 -15.67 20.17 -1.11
CA GLN A 282 -16.00 20.66 -2.44
C GLN A 282 -17.11 19.87 -3.13
N LEU A 283 -17.23 18.57 -2.86
CA LEU A 283 -18.23 17.66 -3.43
C LEU A 283 -19.45 17.46 -2.53
N ASP A 284 -19.29 17.69 -1.23
CA ASP A 284 -20.21 17.25 -0.17
C ASP A 284 -21.65 17.74 -0.33
N ASP A 285 -22.54 16.85 0.06
CA ASP A 285 -23.97 16.97 -0.02
C ASP A 285 -24.64 17.24 1.34
N ASP A 286 -24.10 16.70 2.44
CA ASP A 286 -24.77 16.60 3.75
C ASP A 286 -23.97 17.13 4.96
N GLY A 287 -22.72 17.52 4.76
CA GLY A 287 -21.90 18.17 5.78
C GLY A 287 -21.11 17.22 6.65
N GLU A 288 -20.99 15.96 6.24
CA GLU A 288 -20.27 14.90 6.94
C GLU A 288 -19.48 14.01 5.96
N MET A 289 -18.25 13.65 6.31
CA MET A 289 -17.49 12.63 5.58
C MET A 289 -17.52 11.34 6.41
N GLN A 290 -18.21 10.30 5.92
CA GLN A 290 -18.21 9.02 6.61
C GLN A 290 -16.85 8.34 6.44
N ALA A 291 -16.42 7.58 7.46
CA ALA A 291 -15.09 7.00 7.45
C ALA A 291 -15.05 5.58 8.05
N TRP A 292 -14.20 4.74 7.47
CA TRP A 292 -13.89 3.40 7.95
C TRP A 292 -12.38 3.23 8.12
N ALA A 293 -12.00 2.47 9.13
CA ALA A 293 -10.68 1.87 9.23
C ALA A 293 -10.80 0.37 9.04
N PHE A 294 -9.83 -0.28 8.41
CA PHE A 294 -9.82 -1.74 8.29
C PHE A 294 -8.44 -2.33 8.53
N ALA A 295 -8.44 -3.53 9.10
CA ALA A 295 -7.35 -4.49 9.10
C ALA A 295 -8.03 -5.86 9.08
N SER A 296 -7.98 -6.65 10.15
CA SER A 296 -8.63 -7.98 10.21
C SER A 296 -10.16 -7.87 10.23
N HIS A 297 -10.68 -6.78 10.78
CA HIS A 297 -12.09 -6.44 10.83
C HIS A 297 -12.29 -4.99 10.42
N PRO A 298 -13.31 -4.68 9.61
CA PRO A 298 -13.72 -3.31 9.38
C PRO A 298 -14.23 -2.67 10.69
N ALA A 299 -13.97 -1.37 10.83
CA ALA A 299 -14.50 -0.56 11.90
C ALA A 299 -14.96 0.78 11.34
N ARG A 300 -16.26 1.05 11.46
CA ARG A 300 -16.83 2.37 11.19
C ARG A 300 -16.30 3.38 12.21
N LEU A 301 -15.68 4.45 11.72
CA LEU A 301 -15.24 5.59 12.51
C LEU A 301 -16.41 6.57 12.66
N PRO A 302 -16.39 7.46 13.68
CA PRO A 302 -17.34 8.56 13.75
C PRO A 302 -17.29 9.41 12.48
N ASP A 303 -18.46 9.87 12.02
CA ASP A 303 -18.54 10.69 10.81
C ASP A 303 -17.79 12.02 11.03
N LEU A 304 -16.92 12.38 10.08
CA LEU A 304 -16.05 13.54 10.19
C LEU A 304 -16.81 14.81 9.79
N ARG A 305 -16.89 15.76 10.71
CA ARG A 305 -17.25 17.16 10.41
C ARG A 305 -15.99 18.00 10.27
N LEU A 306 -15.95 18.89 9.27
CA LEU A 306 -14.78 19.74 9.02
C LEU A 306 -14.33 20.55 10.24
N GLY A 307 -15.26 21.11 11.02
CA GLY A 307 -14.93 21.87 12.23
C GLY A 307 -14.31 21.03 13.36
N GLU A 308 -14.40 19.70 13.28
CA GLU A 308 -13.90 18.74 14.26
C GLU A 308 -12.63 18.03 13.76
N LEU A 309 -12.16 18.34 12.54
CA LEU A 309 -11.03 17.69 11.89
C LEU A 309 -9.78 17.55 12.77
N PRO A 310 -9.32 18.57 13.53
CA PRO A 310 -8.13 18.42 14.38
C PRO A 310 -8.31 17.35 15.47
N ASP A 311 -9.47 17.34 16.13
CA ASP A 311 -9.77 16.37 17.18
C ASP A 311 -10.05 14.99 16.61
N TRP A 312 -10.73 14.92 15.45
CA TRP A 312 -11.00 13.69 14.75
C TRP A 312 -9.69 13.00 14.32
N LEU A 313 -8.76 13.74 13.71
CA LEU A 313 -7.42 13.24 13.37
C LEU A 313 -6.71 12.71 14.62
N ARG A 314 -6.71 13.48 15.71
CA ARG A 314 -6.06 13.07 16.97
C ARG A 314 -6.65 11.79 17.56
N LEU A 315 -7.97 11.59 17.46
CA LEU A 315 -8.67 10.45 18.06
C LEU A 315 -8.65 9.20 17.18
N HIS A 316 -8.73 9.37 15.86
CA HIS A 316 -8.98 8.28 14.91
C HIS A 316 -7.79 7.98 13.99
N VAL A 317 -6.91 8.96 13.74
CA VAL A 317 -5.69 8.83 12.92
C VAL A 317 -4.47 8.98 13.82
N ARG A 318 -4.11 7.89 14.51
CA ARG A 318 -3.11 7.93 15.59
C ARG A 318 -1.68 8.20 15.09
N VAL A 319 -1.31 9.48 15.01
CA VAL A 319 0.08 9.90 14.81
C VAL A 319 0.89 9.63 16.10
N GLY A 320 1.81 8.67 16.05
CA GLY A 320 2.85 8.50 17.09
C GLY A 320 2.51 7.65 18.33
N GLU A 321 1.38 6.95 18.39
CA GLU A 321 1.03 6.07 19.53
C GLU A 321 1.21 4.56 19.27
N LEU A 322 1.41 4.12 18.01
CA LEU A 322 1.83 2.75 17.70
C LEU A 322 3.34 2.60 17.91
N SER A 323 3.75 2.45 19.17
CA SER A 323 5.13 2.13 19.54
C SER A 323 5.42 0.64 19.28
N PHE A 324 6.02 0.33 18.12
CA PHE A 324 6.51 -1.02 17.79
C PHE A 324 7.86 -1.38 18.47
N PHE A 325 8.57 -0.40 19.06
CA PHE A 325 9.85 -0.62 19.74
C PHE A 325 9.74 -0.35 21.25
N GLY A 326 9.63 -1.43 22.04
CA GLY A 326 9.75 -1.41 23.50
C GLY A 326 8.59 -2.09 24.23
N ARG A 327 8.84 -2.53 25.48
CA ARG A 327 7.83 -3.12 26.38
C ARG A 327 6.51 -2.33 26.29
N PRO A 328 5.34 -2.99 26.30
CA PRO A 328 4.06 -2.31 26.21
C PRO A 328 4.01 -1.25 27.31
N LYS A 329 4.07 0.03 26.92
CA LYS A 329 3.77 1.10 27.88
C LYS A 329 2.33 0.86 28.29
N LYS A 330 2.12 0.58 29.58
CA LYS A 330 0.77 0.56 30.18
C LYS A 330 -0.03 1.72 29.58
N PRO A 331 -1.28 1.50 29.15
CA PRO A 331 -2.08 2.55 28.52
C PRO A 331 -2.05 3.79 29.41
N ARG A 332 -1.60 4.92 28.85
CA ARG A 332 -1.74 6.20 29.54
C ARG A 332 -3.22 6.56 29.50
N LYS A 333 -3.97 6.07 30.50
CA LYS A 333 -5.42 6.19 30.68
C LYS A 333 -6.22 5.40 29.62
N GLY A 334 -7.45 5.03 29.97
CA GLY A 334 -8.35 4.27 29.10
C GLY A 334 -8.64 4.98 27.77
N LEU A 335 -9.40 4.30 26.89
CA LEU A 335 -9.88 4.90 25.64
C LEU A 335 -10.56 6.25 25.95
N GLN A 336 -10.23 7.27 25.18
CA GLN A 336 -10.93 8.56 25.26
C GLN A 336 -12.37 8.36 24.77
N GLU A 337 -13.29 9.18 25.28
CA GLU A 337 -14.70 9.12 24.85
C GLU A 337 -14.79 9.33 23.33
N GLY A 338 -15.47 8.42 22.63
CA GLY A 338 -15.56 8.40 21.16
C GLY A 338 -14.41 7.68 20.44
N GLN A 339 -13.34 7.26 21.13
CA GLN A 339 -12.18 6.63 20.50
C GLN A 339 -12.43 5.17 20.09
N VAL A 340 -12.14 4.85 18.83
CA VAL A 340 -12.18 3.47 18.31
C VAL A 340 -10.93 2.70 18.78
N ASP A 341 -11.14 1.49 19.31
CA ASP A 341 -10.06 0.62 19.76
C ASP A 341 -9.44 -0.13 18.59
N MET A 342 -8.30 0.36 18.10
CA MET A 342 -7.58 -0.27 16.99
C MET A 342 -7.16 -1.72 17.27
N ARG A 343 -7.16 -2.19 18.54
CA ARG A 343 -6.91 -3.60 18.88
C ARG A 343 -8.03 -4.53 18.43
N MET A 344 -9.25 -4.00 18.28
CA MET A 344 -10.42 -4.76 17.79
C MET A 344 -10.43 -4.86 16.26
N VAL A 345 -9.74 -3.95 15.57
CA VAL A 345 -9.60 -3.91 14.11
C VAL A 345 -8.65 -5.02 13.64
N GLY A 346 -7.65 -5.39 14.43
CA GLY A 346 -6.71 -6.48 14.13
C GLY A 346 -5.50 -6.03 13.30
N ILE A 347 -4.80 -6.98 12.66
CA ILE A 347 -3.50 -6.73 12.00
C ILE A 347 -3.36 -7.33 10.59
N GLN A 348 -4.29 -8.17 10.15
CA GLN A 348 -4.26 -8.85 8.85
C GLN A 348 -5.10 -8.09 7.83
N ASN A 349 -4.75 -8.11 6.54
CA ASN A 349 -5.50 -7.37 5.53
C ASN A 349 -6.77 -8.11 5.09
N GLU A 350 -7.92 -7.48 5.27
CA GLU A 350 -9.25 -8.01 4.90
C GLU A 350 -10.12 -6.98 4.16
N GLU A 351 -9.62 -6.51 3.02
CA GLU A 351 -10.23 -5.46 2.19
C GLU A 351 -11.65 -5.81 1.74
N GLN A 352 -11.91 -7.09 1.41
CA GLN A 352 -13.21 -7.53 0.93
C GLN A 352 -14.33 -7.31 1.97
N LYS A 353 -14.00 -7.38 3.27
CA LYS A 353 -14.98 -7.17 4.34
C LYS A 353 -15.39 -5.71 4.44
N VAL A 354 -14.43 -4.78 4.37
CA VAL A 354 -14.74 -3.34 4.44
C VAL A 354 -15.48 -2.87 3.19
N ILE A 355 -15.14 -3.41 2.01
CA ILE A 355 -15.87 -3.10 0.77
C ILE A 355 -17.33 -3.57 0.89
N ALA A 356 -17.56 -4.81 1.34
CA ALA A 356 -18.91 -5.33 1.56
C ALA A 356 -19.70 -4.53 2.61
N GLU A 357 -19.05 -4.08 3.69
CA GLU A 357 -19.66 -3.25 4.73
C GLU A 357 -20.06 -1.86 4.19
N VAL A 358 -19.16 -1.18 3.47
CA VAL A 358 -19.42 0.13 2.86
C VAL A 358 -20.55 0.03 1.83
N ARG A 359 -20.57 -1.01 0.98
CA ARG A 359 -21.69 -1.26 0.06
C ARG A 359 -23.01 -1.47 0.78
N THR A 360 -23.00 -2.21 1.88
CA THR A 360 -24.19 -2.41 2.71
C THR A 360 -24.66 -1.09 3.31
N TYR A 361 -23.75 -0.27 3.84
CA TYR A 361 -24.06 1.06 4.33
C TYR A 361 -24.69 1.95 3.26
N VAL A 362 -24.13 2.00 2.05
CA VAL A 362 -24.69 2.82 0.96
C VAL A 362 -26.10 2.37 0.58
N ARG A 363 -26.35 1.06 0.49
CA ARG A 363 -27.68 0.53 0.19
C ARG A 363 -28.70 0.81 1.29
N GLU A 364 -28.28 0.74 2.55
CA GLU A 364 -29.15 0.99 3.71
C GLU A 364 -29.37 2.49 3.98
N ASN A 365 -28.49 3.35 3.48
CA ASN A 365 -28.52 4.80 3.69
C ASN A 365 -28.48 5.55 2.34
N PRO A 366 -29.53 5.46 1.50
CA PRO A 366 -29.53 6.08 0.19
C PRO A 366 -29.33 7.61 0.28
N ALA A 367 -28.48 8.16 -0.59
CA ALA A 367 -28.30 9.59 -0.80
C ALA A 367 -28.96 10.03 -2.12
N ALA A 368 -29.25 11.33 -2.23
CA ALA A 368 -29.72 11.92 -3.48
C ALA A 368 -28.57 12.12 -4.49
N ASP A 369 -27.37 12.37 -3.98
CA ASP A 369 -26.14 12.50 -4.76
C ASP A 369 -25.38 11.15 -4.79
N PRO A 370 -24.57 10.87 -5.84
CA PRO A 370 -23.77 9.65 -5.92
C PRO A 370 -22.73 9.56 -4.79
N THR A 371 -22.22 8.36 -4.51
CA THR A 371 -21.16 8.15 -3.51
C THR A 371 -19.80 8.00 -4.17
N LEU A 372 -18.83 8.80 -3.72
CA LEU A 372 -17.40 8.65 -4.02
C LEU A 372 -16.71 7.99 -2.82
N VAL A 373 -16.18 6.79 -2.99
CA VAL A 373 -15.39 6.08 -1.98
C VAL A 373 -13.91 6.28 -2.27
N LEU A 374 -13.18 6.89 -1.33
CA LEU A 374 -11.74 7.09 -1.40
C LEU A 374 -11.05 6.05 -0.52
N PHE A 375 -10.44 5.04 -1.15
CA PHE A 375 -9.88 3.88 -0.49
C PHE A 375 -8.36 3.94 -0.49
N PHE A 376 -7.75 4.00 0.71
CA PHE A 376 -6.30 4.08 0.88
C PHE A 376 -5.75 2.79 1.47
N SER A 377 -4.76 2.19 0.80
CA SER A 377 -4.02 1.02 1.30
C SER A 377 -2.58 1.05 0.81
N ASP A 378 -1.67 0.44 1.55
CA ASP A 378 -0.25 0.31 1.17
C ASP A 378 0.06 -0.95 0.34
N GLY A 379 -0.97 -1.71 -0.07
CA GLY A 379 -0.83 -2.92 -0.88
C GLY A 379 -0.79 -4.20 -0.05
N GLY A 380 -0.87 -5.36 -0.72
CA GLY A 380 -1.11 -6.64 -0.06
C GLY A 380 -2.55 -7.13 -0.15
N VAL A 381 -3.20 -6.92 -1.31
CA VAL A 381 -4.55 -7.42 -1.54
C VAL A 381 -4.50 -8.92 -1.82
N HIS A 382 -4.68 -9.71 -0.77
CA HIS A 382 -4.49 -11.17 -0.84
C HIS A 382 -5.71 -11.94 -1.39
N ARG A 383 -6.88 -11.30 -1.50
CA ARG A 383 -8.15 -11.96 -1.92
C ARG A 383 -8.79 -11.32 -3.15
N ASN A 384 -8.05 -11.36 -4.24
CA ASN A 384 -8.38 -10.79 -5.54
C ASN A 384 -9.80 -11.16 -6.04
N ALA A 385 -10.20 -12.44 -5.96
CA ALA A 385 -11.49 -12.90 -6.48
C ALA A 385 -12.71 -12.42 -5.68
N GLU A 386 -12.58 -12.26 -4.36
CA GLU A 386 -13.68 -11.78 -3.53
C GLU A 386 -13.91 -10.29 -3.72
N ILE A 387 -12.82 -9.53 -3.83
CA ILE A 387 -12.89 -8.09 -4.07
C ILE A 387 -13.43 -7.81 -5.47
N GLU A 388 -12.99 -8.56 -6.49
CA GLU A 388 -13.55 -8.46 -7.84
C GLU A 388 -15.06 -8.73 -7.83
N ARG A 389 -15.50 -9.76 -7.08
CA ARG A 389 -16.93 -10.06 -6.94
C ARG A 389 -17.70 -8.90 -6.30
N GLU A 390 -17.19 -8.33 -5.21
CA GLU A 390 -17.83 -7.19 -4.54
C GLU A 390 -17.91 -5.96 -5.46
N LEU A 391 -16.82 -5.61 -6.14
CA LEU A 391 -16.76 -4.45 -7.03
C LEU A 391 -17.63 -4.63 -8.28
N ARG A 392 -17.64 -5.84 -8.87
CA ARG A 392 -18.54 -6.17 -9.98
C ARG A 392 -20.00 -6.06 -9.57
N ALA A 393 -20.33 -6.47 -8.36
CA ALA A 393 -21.68 -6.32 -7.83
C ALA A 393 -22.02 -4.85 -7.51
N ALA A 394 -21.03 -4.00 -7.24
CA ALA A 394 -21.22 -2.56 -7.04
C ALA A 394 -21.46 -1.76 -8.33
N VAL A 395 -21.32 -2.36 -9.51
CA VAL A 395 -21.49 -1.67 -10.81
C VAL A 395 -22.91 -1.11 -11.00
N GLU A 396 -23.91 -1.75 -10.41
CA GLU A 396 -25.32 -1.30 -10.45
C GLU A 396 -25.67 -0.34 -9.29
N GLU A 397 -24.71 -0.04 -8.41
CA GLU A 397 -24.90 0.85 -7.27
C GLU A 397 -24.43 2.27 -7.63
N PRO A 398 -25.00 3.33 -7.02
CA PRO A 398 -24.60 4.71 -7.27
C PRO A 398 -23.28 5.05 -6.57
N VAL A 399 -22.25 4.21 -6.75
CA VAL A 399 -20.97 4.25 -6.05
C VAL A 399 -19.82 4.18 -7.05
N PHE A 400 -18.89 5.13 -6.93
CA PHE A 400 -17.58 5.08 -7.58
C PHE A 400 -16.49 4.82 -6.54
N TRP A 401 -15.61 3.87 -6.84
CA TRP A 401 -14.49 3.49 -5.99
C TRP A 401 -13.20 4.06 -6.54
N GLN A 402 -12.55 4.94 -5.80
CA GLN A 402 -11.21 5.41 -6.11
C GLN A 402 -10.22 4.77 -5.14
N PHE A 403 -9.44 3.82 -5.64
CA PHE A 403 -8.35 3.21 -4.91
C PHE A 403 -7.07 4.03 -5.05
N VAL A 404 -6.38 4.22 -3.93
CA VAL A 404 -5.13 4.97 -3.83
C VAL A 404 -4.11 4.08 -3.12
N GLY A 405 -3.14 3.58 -3.89
CA GLY A 405 -2.00 2.84 -3.38
C GLY A 405 -0.96 3.77 -2.76
N LEU A 406 -0.57 3.54 -1.51
CA LEU A 406 0.48 4.30 -0.82
C LEU A 406 1.76 3.48 -0.74
N GLY A 407 2.90 4.01 -1.18
CA GLY A 407 4.19 3.33 -1.08
C GLY A 407 4.60 2.54 -2.32
N ARG A 408 5.48 1.55 -2.13
CA ARG A 408 5.95 0.63 -3.17
C ARG A 408 5.55 -0.78 -2.78
N ALA A 409 4.42 -1.23 -3.29
CA ALA A 409 3.94 -2.59 -3.10
C ALA A 409 3.34 -3.11 -4.40
N ASP A 410 3.21 -4.42 -4.50
CA ASP A 410 2.41 -5.06 -5.54
C ASP A 410 0.93 -4.86 -5.18
N TYR A 411 0.23 -4.05 -5.97
CA TYR A 411 -1.19 -3.74 -5.76
C TYR A 411 -2.11 -4.78 -6.42
N GLY A 412 -1.56 -5.77 -7.12
CA GLY A 412 -2.25 -6.98 -7.56
C GLY A 412 -3.50 -6.73 -8.43
N VAL A 413 -4.68 -7.07 -7.90
CA VAL A 413 -5.97 -6.85 -8.60
C VAL A 413 -6.32 -5.37 -8.76
N LEU A 414 -5.80 -4.50 -7.89
CA LEU A 414 -6.11 -3.06 -7.92
C LEU A 414 -5.64 -2.41 -9.22
N GLU A 415 -4.48 -2.81 -9.74
CA GLU A 415 -3.94 -2.37 -11.04
C GLU A 415 -4.74 -2.88 -12.24
N ARG A 416 -5.43 -4.00 -12.08
CA ARG A 416 -6.20 -4.65 -13.15
C ARG A 416 -7.65 -4.15 -13.25
N PHE A 417 -8.09 -3.31 -12.31
CA PHE A 417 -9.50 -2.91 -12.22
C PHE A 417 -10.00 -2.07 -13.40
N ASP A 418 -9.16 -1.22 -13.98
CA ASP A 418 -9.50 -0.37 -15.14
C ASP A 418 -9.85 -1.21 -16.41
N THR A 419 -9.43 -2.48 -16.46
CA THR A 419 -9.62 -3.35 -17.63
C THR A 419 -10.60 -4.51 -17.43
N MET A 420 -11.35 -4.54 -16.31
CA MET A 420 -12.27 -5.64 -16.00
C MET A 420 -13.40 -5.78 -17.05
N PRO A 421 -13.49 -6.91 -17.78
CA PRO A 421 -14.53 -7.12 -18.79
C PRO A 421 -15.91 -7.39 -18.19
N GLY A 422 -16.97 -6.98 -18.89
CA GLY A 422 -18.35 -7.29 -18.53
C GLY A 422 -19.00 -6.34 -17.52
N ARG A 423 -18.50 -5.11 -17.38
CA ARG A 423 -19.14 -4.04 -16.59
C ARG A 423 -19.98 -3.15 -17.51
N ARG A 424 -21.16 -2.70 -17.04
CA ARG A 424 -22.00 -1.73 -17.77
C ARG A 424 -21.37 -0.34 -17.81
N VAL A 425 -20.78 0.08 -16.70
CA VAL A 425 -19.99 1.31 -16.56
C VAL A 425 -18.73 1.01 -15.75
N ASP A 426 -17.68 1.80 -15.97
CA ASP A 426 -16.48 1.72 -15.14
C ASP A 426 -16.67 2.51 -13.84
N ASN A 427 -16.92 1.80 -12.75
CA ASN A 427 -17.13 2.37 -11.42
C ASN A 427 -15.90 2.29 -10.50
N VAL A 428 -14.71 1.99 -11.05
CA VAL A 428 -13.49 1.80 -10.24
C VAL A 428 -12.29 2.48 -10.89
N GLY A 429 -11.70 3.45 -10.20
CA GLY A 429 -10.40 4.02 -10.56
C GLY A 429 -9.29 3.56 -9.62
N PHE A 430 -8.06 3.50 -10.13
CA PHE A 430 -6.87 3.17 -9.35
C PHE A 430 -5.67 4.02 -9.75
N PHE A 431 -4.91 4.50 -8.76
CA PHE A 431 -3.54 4.96 -8.98
C PHE A 431 -2.67 4.72 -7.75
N ALA A 432 -1.37 4.56 -7.97
CA ALA A 432 -0.37 4.41 -6.91
C ALA A 432 0.50 5.66 -6.77
N VAL A 433 1.00 5.88 -5.55
CA VAL A 433 1.94 6.94 -5.23
C VAL A 433 3.01 6.44 -4.24
N ASP A 434 4.27 6.41 -4.70
CA ASP A 434 5.43 6.04 -3.89
C ASP A 434 5.52 6.80 -2.56
N ASP A 435 5.37 8.13 -2.62
CA ASP A 435 5.34 9.00 -1.46
C ASP A 435 4.33 10.12 -1.68
N ILE A 436 3.13 9.95 -1.12
CA ILE A 436 2.04 10.92 -1.21
C ILE A 436 2.39 12.28 -0.59
N SER A 437 3.36 12.32 0.33
CA SER A 437 3.83 13.58 0.90
C SER A 437 4.62 14.42 -0.11
N SER A 438 5.24 13.77 -1.11
CA SER A 438 5.99 14.44 -2.18
C SER A 438 5.11 14.95 -3.32
N VAL A 439 3.89 14.42 -3.46
CA VAL A 439 2.96 14.81 -4.52
C VAL A 439 2.26 16.12 -4.18
N SER A 440 2.25 17.04 -5.14
CA SER A 440 1.56 18.33 -4.99
C SER A 440 0.05 18.13 -4.87
N ASP A 441 -0.62 18.99 -4.12
CA ASP A 441 -2.08 18.92 -3.94
C ASP A 441 -2.81 18.95 -5.31
N ALA A 442 -2.37 19.78 -6.26
CA ALA A 442 -2.97 19.86 -7.59
C ALA A 442 -2.83 18.56 -8.40
N GLU A 443 -1.65 17.94 -8.37
CA GLU A 443 -1.43 16.66 -9.03
C GLU A 443 -2.24 15.53 -8.37
N LEU A 444 -2.29 15.50 -7.04
CA LEU A 444 -3.08 14.52 -6.31
C LEU A 444 -4.56 14.62 -6.66
N TYR A 445 -5.12 15.84 -6.71
CA TYR A 445 -6.53 16.04 -7.06
C TYR A 445 -6.85 15.78 -8.54
N ASP A 446 -5.91 16.05 -9.45
CA ASP A 446 -6.07 15.70 -10.86
C ASP A 446 -6.08 14.17 -11.07
N ARG A 447 -5.32 13.41 -10.27
CA ARG A 447 -5.31 11.93 -10.27
C ARG A 447 -6.52 11.34 -9.56
N LEU A 448 -6.90 11.86 -8.40
CA LEU A 448 -7.99 11.35 -7.58
C LEU A 448 -9.38 11.55 -8.18
N LEU A 449 -9.52 12.55 -9.05
CA LEU A 449 -10.77 12.91 -9.71
C LEU A 449 -10.69 12.71 -11.23
N SER A 450 -9.74 11.91 -11.71
CA SER A 450 -9.53 11.69 -13.15
C SER A 450 -10.75 11.07 -13.82
N GLU A 451 -11.32 10.04 -13.19
CA GLU A 451 -12.34 9.17 -13.78
C GLU A 451 -13.74 9.40 -13.21
N PHE A 452 -13.84 9.90 -11.98
CA PHE A 452 -15.13 10.12 -11.31
C PHE A 452 -16.12 10.98 -12.14
N PRO A 453 -15.69 12.11 -12.75
CA PRO A 453 -16.51 12.85 -13.71
C PRO A 453 -17.05 12.04 -14.89
N ASP A 454 -16.19 11.25 -15.52
CA ASP A 454 -16.54 10.46 -16.70
C ASP A 454 -17.49 9.32 -16.32
N TRP A 455 -17.26 8.70 -15.16
CA TRP A 455 -18.20 7.74 -14.58
C TRP A 455 -19.56 8.36 -14.31
N MET A 456 -19.66 9.56 -13.72
CA MET A 456 -20.96 10.21 -13.48
C MET A 456 -21.76 10.40 -14.78
N VAL A 457 -21.08 10.77 -15.87
CA VAL A 457 -21.72 10.91 -17.19
C VAL A 457 -22.20 9.54 -17.70
N ALA A 458 -21.37 8.51 -17.61
CA ALA A 458 -21.72 7.15 -18.02
C ALA A 458 -22.86 6.56 -17.19
N ALA A 459 -22.81 6.71 -15.86
CA ALA A 459 -23.80 6.21 -14.91
C ALA A 459 -25.18 6.87 -15.12
N ARG A 460 -25.23 8.18 -15.39
CA ARG A 460 -26.49 8.87 -15.78
C ARG A 460 -27.07 8.33 -17.08
N ARG A 461 -26.22 8.08 -18.07
CA ARG A 461 -26.66 7.53 -19.37
C ARG A 461 -27.24 6.12 -19.21
N GLU A 462 -26.70 5.34 -18.29
CA GLU A 462 -27.13 3.97 -18.00
C GLU A 462 -28.26 3.88 -16.95
N GLY A 463 -28.70 5.01 -16.38
CA GLY A 463 -29.78 5.09 -15.40
C GLY A 463 -29.41 4.57 -14.01
N ILE A 464 -28.12 4.54 -13.67
CA ILE A 464 -27.61 4.15 -12.35
C ILE A 464 -27.76 5.30 -11.34
N ILE A 465 -27.55 6.54 -11.80
CA ILE A 465 -27.69 7.79 -11.02
C ILE A 465 -28.53 8.83 -11.75
#